data_AF-A0A5K0VM62-F1
#
_entry.id   AF-A0A5K0VM62-F1
#
_cell.length_a   1.000
_cell.length_b   1.000
_cell.length_c   1.000
_cell.angle_alpha   90.00
_cell.angle_beta   90.00
_cell.angle_gamma   90.00
#
_symmetry.space_group_name_H-M   'P 1'
#
loop_
_entity.id
_entity.type
_entity.pdbx_description
1 polymer ?
#
loop_
_entity_poly.entity_id
_entity_poly.type
_entity_poly.pdbx_seq_one_letter_code
_entity_poly.pdbx_strand_id
1 'polypeptide(L)'
;GFYVQRVPAFISWIKYISVIHYTYKLLLGAQYSPQQTYECSPGVACRVADFPMIKAVGLGRLAVTAGVLGLMLAGWLSAHIAYLALIWIGKKQRR
;
A
#
# COMPACT_ATOMS: atom_id res chain seq x y z
N GLY A 1 -15.40 -1.51 2.42
CA GLY A 1 -14.07 -1.08 1.94
C GLY A 1 -13.16 -2.28 1.81
N PHE A 2 -12.23 -2.30 0.85
CA PHE A 2 -11.34 -3.42 0.46
C PHE A 2 -10.64 -4.18 1.62
N TYR A 3 -10.60 -3.60 2.82
CA TYR A 3 -10.10 -4.18 4.06
C TYR A 3 -11.17 -4.92 4.90
N VAL A 4 -12.25 -5.42 4.28
CA VAL A 4 -13.23 -6.31 4.96
C VAL A 4 -12.53 -7.62 5.30
N GLN A 5 -12.81 -8.16 6.49
CA GLN A 5 -12.17 -9.35 7.08
C GLN A 5 -12.21 -10.63 6.20
N ARG A 6 -12.97 -10.64 5.10
CA ARG A 6 -13.03 -11.74 4.14
C ARG A 6 -12.79 -11.22 2.72
N VAL A 7 -11.52 -11.20 2.30
CA VAL A 7 -11.16 -10.99 0.88
C VAL A 7 -11.01 -12.36 0.22
N PRO A 8 -11.75 -12.67 -0.86
CA PRO A 8 -11.60 -13.94 -1.56
C PRO A 8 -10.17 -14.09 -2.11
N ALA A 9 -9.62 -15.31 -2.06
CA ALA A 9 -8.24 -15.60 -2.44
C ALA A 9 -7.89 -15.10 -3.86
N PHE A 10 -8.87 -15.18 -4.78
CA PHE A 10 -8.75 -14.71 -6.16
C PHE A 10 -8.41 -13.22 -6.28
N ILE A 11 -8.76 -12.36 -5.32
CA ILE A 11 -8.51 -10.90 -5.36
C ILE A 11 -7.36 -10.50 -4.42
N SER A 12 -6.97 -11.42 -3.52
CA SER A 12 -5.97 -11.16 -2.49
C SER A 12 -4.59 -10.74 -3.02
N TRP A 13 -4.26 -11.09 -4.27
CA TRP A 13 -2.99 -10.74 -4.89
C TRP A 13 -2.91 -9.28 -5.34
N ILE A 14 -4.05 -8.60 -5.55
CA ILE A 14 -4.08 -7.21 -6.00
C ILE A 14 -3.40 -6.27 -4.99
N LYS A 15 -3.39 -6.63 -3.71
CA LYS A 15 -2.69 -5.88 -2.65
C LYS A 15 -1.18 -5.72 -2.92
N TYR A 16 -0.57 -6.63 -3.67
CA TYR A 16 0.87 -6.58 -4.00
C TYR A 16 1.19 -5.65 -5.18
N ILE A 17 0.18 -5.27 -5.98
CA ILE A 17 0.35 -4.40 -7.15
C ILE A 17 -0.12 -2.97 -6.85
N SER A 18 -1.04 -2.81 -5.89
CA SER A 18 -1.65 -1.53 -5.60
C SER A 18 -0.71 -0.60 -4.83
N VAL A 19 -0.26 0.48 -5.48
CA VAL A 19 0.45 1.61 -4.86
C VAL A 19 -0.30 2.15 -3.63
N ILE A 20 -1.63 2.20 -3.69
CA ILE A 20 -2.49 2.68 -2.59
C ILE A 20 -2.31 1.83 -1.33
N HIS A 21 -2.12 0.51 -1.47
CA HIS A 21 -1.89 -0.38 -0.33
C HIS A 21 -0.60 -0.04 0.42
N TYR A 22 0.49 0.20 -0.33
CA TYR A 22 1.78 0.58 0.24
C TYR A 22 1.75 1.98 0.87
N THR A 23 1.11 2.95 0.21
CA THR A 23 0.95 4.31 0.76
C THR A 23 0.09 4.30 2.02
N TYR A 24 -1.01 3.54 2.03
CA TYR A 24 -1.86 3.40 3.21
C TYR A 24 -1.12 2.76 4.39
N LYS A 25 -0.30 1.75 4.13
CA LYS A 25 0.56 1.14 5.16
C LYS A 25 1.55 2.13 5.77
N LEU A 26 2.15 3.00 4.95
CA LEU A 26 3.05 4.05 5.44
C LEU A 26 2.29 5.10 6.24
N LEU A 27 1.11 5.52 5.77
CA LEU A 27 0.26 6.48 6.46
C LEU A 27 -0.19 5.97 7.84
N LEU A 28 -0.53 4.68 7.94
CA LEU A 28 -0.84 4.04 9.23
C LEU A 28 0.38 3.99 10.15
N GLY A 29 1.56 3.67 9.61
CA GLY A 29 2.81 3.66 10.39
C GLY A 29 3.27 5.04 10.86
N ALA A 30 2.89 6.11 10.15
CA ALA A 30 3.16 7.48 10.55
C ALA A 30 2.21 7.97 11.66
N GLN A 31 0.95 7.51 11.64
CA GLN A 31 -0.08 7.94 12.60
C GLN A 31 -0.11 7.09 13.88
N TYR A 32 0.21 5.80 13.78
CA TYR A 32 0.08 4.86 14.89
C TYR A 32 1.39 4.10 15.11
N SER A 33 1.90 4.14 16.35
CA SER A 33 2.98 3.23 16.72
C SER A 33 2.42 1.84 17.03
N PRO A 34 3.17 0.76 16.76
CA PRO A 34 2.70 -0.59 16.99
C PRO A 34 2.40 -0.90 18.46
N GLN A 35 2.88 -0.12 19.43
CA GLN A 35 2.62 -0.26 20.86
C GLN A 35 1.48 0.65 21.37
N GLN A 36 0.89 1.50 20.52
CA GLN A 36 -0.20 2.37 20.94
C GLN A 36 -1.45 1.55 21.31
N THR A 37 -2.11 1.97 22.39
CA THR A 37 -3.35 1.37 22.90
C THR A 37 -4.45 2.41 22.92
N TYR A 38 -5.69 1.97 22.75
CA TYR A 38 -6.90 2.78 22.80
C TYR A 38 -7.90 2.11 23.74
N GLU A 39 -8.74 2.91 24.40
CA GLU A 39 -9.83 2.34 25.21
C GLU A 39 -10.89 1.77 24.27
N CYS A 40 -11.03 0.45 24.28
CA CYS A 40 -12.02 -0.27 23.48
C CYS A 40 -13.32 -0.50 24.25
N SER A 41 -13.25 -0.52 25.58
CA SER A 41 -14.35 -0.69 26.53
C SER A 41 -13.98 0.03 27.83
N PRO A 42 -14.92 0.47 28.68
CA PRO A 42 -14.60 1.13 29.94
C PRO A 42 -13.61 0.29 30.77
N GLY A 43 -12.42 0.82 31.02
CA GLY A 43 -11.35 0.14 31.77
C GLY A 43 -10.56 -0.92 30.99
N VAL A 44 -10.77 -1.09 29.68
CA VAL A 44 -10.02 -2.03 28.83
C VAL A 44 -9.24 -1.29 27.76
N ALA A 45 -7.92 -1.36 27.84
CA ALA A 45 -7.01 -0.86 26.81
C ALA A 45 -6.73 -1.95 25.77
N CYS A 46 -7.16 -1.74 24.53
CA CYS A 46 -6.86 -2.60 23.40
C CYS A 46 -5.70 -2.03 22.58
N ARG A 47 -4.89 -2.88 21.97
CA ARG A 47 -3.79 -2.43 21.12
C ARG A 47 -4.30 -2.04 19.74
N VAL A 48 -3.84 -0.91 19.20
CA VAL A 48 -4.20 -0.44 17.85
C VAL A 48 -3.79 -1.47 16.78
N ALA A 49 -2.67 -2.17 16.99
CA ALA A 49 -2.17 -3.19 16.09
C ALA A 49 -3.12 -4.41 15.95
N ASP A 50 -3.96 -4.67 16.95
CA ASP A 50 -4.90 -5.80 16.94
C ASP A 50 -6.21 -5.49 16.22
N PHE A 51 -6.41 -4.23 15.82
CA PHE A 51 -7.58 -3.85 15.05
C PHE A 51 -7.60 -4.59 13.70
N PRO A 52 -8.72 -5.22 13.31
CA PRO A 52 -8.76 -6.18 12.20
C PRO A 52 -8.26 -5.60 10.87
N MET A 53 -8.52 -4.32 10.59
CA MET A 53 -8.03 -3.66 9.37
C MET A 53 -6.52 -3.37 9.43
N ILE A 54 -6.02 -2.98 10.60
CA ILE A 54 -4.61 -2.66 10.83
C ILE A 54 -3.77 -3.94 10.81
N LYS A 55 -4.29 -5.02 11.40
CA LYS A 55 -3.70 -6.36 11.38
C LYS A 55 -3.60 -6.93 9.97
N ALA A 56 -4.60 -6.68 9.11
CA ALA A 56 -4.59 -7.13 7.71
C ALA A 56 -3.50 -6.45 6.86
N VAL A 57 -3.18 -5.19 7.16
CA VAL A 57 -2.11 -4.42 6.47
C VAL A 57 -0.73 -4.67 7.10
N GLY A 58 -0.70 -4.78 8.42
CA GLY A 58 0.50 -4.93 9.24
C GLY A 58 1.32 -3.64 9.34
N LEU A 59 1.77 -3.29 10.54
CA LEU A 59 2.65 -2.12 10.78
C LEU A 59 4.16 -2.47 10.73
N GLY A 60 4.50 -3.72 10.40
CA GLY A 60 5.89 -4.18 10.34
C GLY A 60 6.61 -3.79 9.04
N ARG A 61 7.92 -3.56 9.14
CA ARG A 61 8.85 -3.32 8.02
C ARG A 61 8.45 -2.11 7.14
N LEU A 62 8.09 -1.00 7.78
CA LEU A 62 7.73 0.25 7.10
C LEU A 62 8.83 0.75 6.16
N ALA A 63 10.11 0.65 6.56
CA ALA A 63 11.23 1.02 5.71
C ALA A 63 11.30 0.22 4.40
N VAL A 64 11.09 -1.10 4.45
CA VAL A 64 11.02 -1.96 3.25
C VAL A 64 9.81 -1.57 2.39
N THR A 65 8.69 -1.25 3.04
CA THR A 65 7.46 -0.83 2.37
C THR A 65 7.67 0.49 1.63
N ALA A 66 8.38 1.45 2.25
CA ALA A 66 8.79 2.71 1.63
C ALA A 66 9.77 2.49 0.48
N GLY A 67 10.73 1.58 0.62
CA GLY A 67 11.64 1.21 -0.47
C GLY A 67 10.92 0.62 -1.68
N VAL A 68 9.99 -0.31 -1.46
CA VAL A 68 9.19 -0.91 -2.54
C VAL A 68 8.28 0.11 -3.22
N LEU A 69 7.59 0.95 -2.43
CA LEU A 69 6.78 2.04 -2.98
C LEU A 69 7.63 3.04 -3.76
N GLY A 70 8.81 3.37 -3.24
CA GLY A 70 9.80 4.20 -3.89
C GLY A 70 10.21 3.63 -5.23
N LEU A 71 10.49 2.33 -5.33
CA LEU A 71 10.80 1.65 -6.60
C LEU A 71 9.60 1.63 -7.57
N MET A 72 8.37 1.44 -7.07
CA MET A 72 7.16 1.48 -7.90
C MET A 72 6.90 2.87 -8.49
N LEU A 73 7.19 3.94 -7.73
CA LEU A 73 6.99 5.33 -8.15
C LEU A 73 8.17 5.88 -8.94
N ALA A 74 9.39 5.53 -8.56
CA ALA A 74 10.65 5.86 -9.23
C ALA A 74 10.83 4.98 -10.47
N GLY A 75 9.88 5.07 -11.39
CA GLY A 75 10.22 5.42 -12.76
C GLY A 75 10.86 4.37 -13.64
N TRP A 76 11.52 3.32 -13.15
CA TRP A 76 12.14 2.41 -14.10
C TRP A 76 11.11 1.58 -14.88
N LEU A 77 9.90 1.37 -14.35
CA LEU A 77 8.78 0.82 -15.13
C LEU A 77 7.85 1.90 -15.69
N SER A 78 7.40 2.87 -14.89
CA SER A 78 6.43 3.88 -15.33
C SER A 78 7.03 4.92 -16.29
N ALA A 79 8.26 5.37 -16.06
CA ALA A 79 8.93 6.30 -16.96
C ALA A 79 9.38 5.60 -18.26
N HIS A 80 9.78 4.33 -18.20
CA HIS A 80 10.02 3.55 -19.42
C HIS A 80 8.74 3.34 -20.23
N ILE A 81 7.60 3.04 -19.60
CA ILE A 81 6.31 2.91 -20.31
C ILE A 81 5.90 4.24 -20.95
N ALA A 82 5.98 5.35 -20.21
CA ALA A 82 5.68 6.67 -20.75
C ALA A 82 6.60 7.05 -21.92
N TYR A 83 7.90 6.77 -21.78
CA TYR A 83 8.89 7.02 -22.82
C TYR A 83 8.66 6.17 -24.07
N LEU A 84 8.39 4.87 -23.90
CA LEU A 84 8.06 3.96 -25.00
C LEU A 84 6.74 4.34 -25.68
N ALA A 85 5.73 4.77 -24.92
CA ALA A 85 4.48 5.27 -25.47
C ALA A 85 4.68 6.54 -26.31
N LEU A 86 5.51 7.48 -25.85
CA LEU A 86 5.87 8.69 -26.61
C LEU A 86 6.62 8.36 -27.91
N ILE A 87 7.57 7.41 -27.87
CA ILE A 87 8.25 6.94 -29.10
C ILE A 87 7.25 6.30 -30.08
N TRP A 88 6.31 5.50 -29.57
CA TRP A 88 5.33 4.81 -30.41
C TRP A 88 4.35 5.79 -31.08
N ILE A 89 3.84 6.77 -30.31
CA ILE A 89 2.96 7.84 -30.83
C ILE A 89 3.73 8.73 -31.81
N GLY A 90 4.98 9.09 -31.51
CA GLY A 90 5.83 9.91 -32.38
C GLY A 90 6.11 9.26 -33.75
N LYS A 91 6.21 7.93 -33.81
CA LYS A 91 6.32 7.19 -35.09
C LYS A 91 5.00 7.14 -35.86
N LYS A 92 3.86 7.11 -35.17
CA LYS A 92 2.53 7.07 -35.79
C LYS A 92 2.14 8.40 -36.44
N GLN A 93 2.57 9.53 -35.88
CA GLN A 93 2.34 10.88 -36.45
C GLN A 93 3.17 11.15 -37.71
N ARG A 94 4.25 10.39 -37.96
CA ARG A 94 5.21 10.61 -39.05
C ARG A 94 4.95 9.76 -40.31
N ARG A 95 3.89 8.94 -40.31
CA ARG A 95 3.35 8.24 -41.48
C ARG A 95 2.01 8.86 -41.85
#